data_AF-A0A920MBW8-F1
#
_entry.id   AF-A0A920MBW8-F1
#
_cell.length_a   1.000
_cell.length_b   1.000
_cell.length_c   1.000
_cell.angle_alpha   90.00
_cell.angle_beta   90.00
_cell.angle_gamma   90.00
#
_symmetry.space_group_name_H-M   'P 1'
#
loop_
_entity.id
_entity.type
_entity.pdbx_description
1 polymer ?
#
loop_
_entity_poly.entity_id
_entity_poly.type
_entity_poly.pdbx_seq_one_letter_code
_entity_poly.pdbx_strand_id
1 'polypeptide(L)' 'MLLYLADRIQHLKEVILPALEKGNLVLCDRFHDSTLAYQGFGRGLDLKLIRSIEEKAITPHAPFLKFLFGHRTEACL' A
#
# COMPACT_ATOMS: atom_id res chain seq x y z
N MET A 1 0.86 -15.46 0.20
CA MET A 1 1.02 -14.11 -0.40
C MET A 1 -0.23 -13.22 -0.31
N LEU A 2 -1.44 -13.77 -0.20
CA LEU A 2 -2.66 -13.01 0.13
C LEU A 2 -2.66 -12.42 1.56
N LEU A 3 -1.85 -12.97 2.47
CA LEU A 3 -1.68 -12.47 3.84
C LEU A 3 -1.25 -11.00 3.90
N TYR A 4 -0.38 -10.53 3.02
CA TYR A 4 0.01 -9.11 2.99
C TYR A 4 -1.11 -8.18 2.54
N LEU A 5 -1.97 -8.64 1.62
CA LEU A 5 -3.16 -7.89 1.22
C LEU A 5 -4.21 -7.88 2.33
N ALA A 6 -4.42 -9.03 2.99
CA ALA A 6 -5.33 -9.15 4.11
C ALA A 6 -4.90 -8.28 5.30
N ASP A 7 -3.61 -8.32 5.67
CA ASP A 7 -3.03 -7.49 6.72
C ASP A 7 -3.19 -5.99 6.44
N ARG A 8 -2.94 -5.54 5.21
CA ARG A 8 -3.20 -4.13 4.83
C ARG A 8 -4.66 -3.74 4.95
N ILE A 9 -5.58 -4.59 4.49
CA ILE A 9 -7.02 -4.30 4.56
C ILE A 9 -7.47 -4.24 6.01
N GLN A 10 -6.97 -5.14 6.86
CA GLN A 10 -7.25 -5.12 8.29
C GLN A 10 -6.69 -3.84 8.93
N HIS A 11 -5.41 -3.53 8.69
CA HIS A 11 -4.77 -2.33 9.22
C HIS A 11 -5.47 -1.03 8.80
N LEU A 12 -5.93 -0.97 7.54
CA LEU A 12 -6.74 0.14 7.04
C LEU A 12 -8.03 0.32 7.84
N LYS A 13 -8.76 -0.78 8.08
CA LYS A 13 -10.07 -0.75 8.76
C LYS A 13 -9.97 -0.52 10.27
N GLU A 14 -8.96 -1.09 10.91
CA GLU A 14 -8.86 -1.10 12.37
C GLU A 14 -8.03 0.08 12.92
N VAL A 15 -7.12 0.63 12.12
CA VAL A 15 -6.18 1.68 12.58
C VAL A 15 -6.36 2.97 11.80
N ILE A 16 -6.25 2.92 10.47
CA ILE A 16 -6.18 4.14 9.64
C ILE A 16 -7.54 4.85 9.58
N LEU A 17 -8.61 4.16 9.17
CA LEU A 17 -9.93 4.78 9.04
C LEU A 17 -10.46 5.33 10.37
N PRO A 18 -10.38 4.61 11.50
CA PRO A 18 -10.82 5.14 12.78
C PRO A 18 -10.00 6.36 13.26
N ALA A 19 -8.72 6.46 12.87
CA ALA A 19 -7.90 7.62 13.18
C ALA A 19 -8.27 8.83 12.31
N LEU A 20 -8.54 8.62 11.02
CA LEU A 20 -8.99 9.66 10.09
C LEU A 20 -10.37 10.21 10.46
N GLU A 21 -11.32 9.35 10.86
CA GLU A 21 -12.65 9.76 11.33
C GLU A 21 -12.59 10.67 12.58
N LYS A 22 -11.55 10.51 13.41
CA LYS A 22 -11.29 11.37 14.57
C LYS A 22 -10.59 12.69 14.21
N GLY A 23 -10.33 12.95 12.92
CA GLY A 23 -9.66 14.15 12.43
C GLY A 23 -8.14 14.14 12.59
N ASN A 24 -7.53 12.98 12.89
CA ASN A 24 -6.09 12.87 13.06
C ASN A 24 -5.37 12.75 11.71
N LEU A 25 -4.16 13.30 11.63
CA LEU A 25 -3.25 13.03 10.52
C LEU A 25 -2.58 11.66 10.72
N VAL A 26 -2.69 10.77 9.73
CA VAL A 26 -2.06 9.45 9.75
C VAL A 26 -0.85 9.44 8.82
N LEU A 27 0.34 9.18 9.37
CA LEU A 27 1.56 8.96 8.60
C LEU A 27 1.83 7.45 8.47
N CYS A 28 1.71 6.91 7.26
CA CYS A 28 2.03 5.51 6.98
C CYS A 28 3.38 5.39 6.26
N ASP A 29 4.32 4.66 6.87
CA ASP A 29 5.51 4.18 6.19
C ASP A 29 5.13 2.98 5.29
N ARG A 30 5.33 3.11 3.97
CA ARG A 30 5.01 2.12 2.93
C ARG A 30 3.53 1.73 2.84
N PHE A 31 2.76 2.54 2.10
CA PHE A 31 1.42 2.15 1.68
C PHE A 31 1.45 1.26 0.42
N HIS A 32 0.36 1.28 -0.30
CA HIS A 32 -0.05 0.30 -1.28
C HIS A 32 0.91 0.02 -2.44
N ASP A 33 1.71 1.01 -2.85
CA ASP A 33 2.61 0.92 -4.02
C ASP A 33 3.71 -0.14 -3.85
N SER A 34 4.00 -0.52 -2.61
CA SER A 34 4.98 -1.59 -2.33
C SER A 34 4.47 -2.98 -2.77
N THR A 35 3.15 -3.19 -2.86
CA THR A 35 2.60 -4.48 -3.35
C THR A 35 2.87 -4.64 -4.84
N LEU A 36 2.62 -3.58 -5.63
CA LEU A 36 2.79 -3.60 -7.08
C LEU A 36 4.25 -3.82 -7.49
N ALA A 37 5.20 -3.14 -6.83
CA ALA A 37 6.61 -3.24 -7.15
C ALA A 37 7.20 -4.64 -6.83
N TYR A 38 6.96 -5.16 -5.61
CA TYR A 38 7.59 -6.41 -5.17
C TYR A 38 6.82 -7.67 -5.57
N GLN A 39 5.49 -7.62 -5.53
CA GLN A 39 4.66 -8.81 -5.73
C GLN A 39 4.18 -8.92 -7.18
N GLY A 40 3.95 -7.79 -7.84
CA GLY A 40 3.68 -7.74 -9.28
C GLY A 40 4.94 -8.01 -10.10
N PHE A 41 5.87 -7.05 -10.11
CA PHE A 41 7.06 -7.14 -10.96
C PHE A 41 8.14 -8.10 -10.44
N GLY A 42 8.30 -8.23 -9.12
CA GLY A 42 9.36 -9.05 -8.53
C GLY A 42 9.06 -10.56 -8.41
N ARG A 43 7.79 -10.97 -8.40
CA ARG A 43 7.39 -12.38 -8.15
C ARG A 43 6.42 -12.98 -9.18
N GLY A 44 6.07 -12.24 -10.23
CA GLY A 44 5.31 -12.79 -11.38
C GLY A 44 3.86 -13.17 -11.06
N LEU A 45 3.23 -12.53 -10.08
CA LEU A 45 1.81 -12.74 -9.82
C LEU A 45 0.91 -12.09 -10.84
N ASP A 46 -0.30 -12.63 -10.98
CA ASP A 46 -1.33 -12.05 -11.84
C ASP A 46 -1.70 -10.65 -11.35
N LEU A 47 -1.17 -9.66 -12.06
CA LEU A 47 -1.41 -8.25 -11.85
C LEU A 47 -2.89 -7.90 -11.93
N LYS A 48 -3.73 -8.67 -12.65
CA LYS A 48 -5.17 -8.43 -12.73
C LYS A 48 -5.86 -8.74 -11.41
N LEU A 49 -5.48 -9.85 -10.75
CA LEU A 49 -6.03 -10.21 -9.45
C LEU A 49 -5.63 -9.19 -8.38
N ILE A 50 -4.36 -8.78 -8.40
CA ILE A 50 -3.83 -7.75 -7.51
C ILE A 50 -4.62 -6.45 -7.72
N ARG A 51 -4.65 -5.90 -8.95
CA ARG A 51 -5.39 -4.66 -9.24
C ARG A 51 -6.87 -4.71 -8.87
N SER A 52 -7.55 -5.83 -9.09
CA SER A 52 -8.97 -6.02 -8.73
C SER A 52 -9.23 -5.86 -7.22
N ILE A 53 -8.34 -6.40 -6.38
CA ILE A 53 -8.45 -6.27 -4.92
C ILE A 53 -8.14 -4.83 -4.49
N GLU A 54 -7.11 -4.24 -5.10
CA GLU A 54 -6.66 -2.87 -4.82
C GLU A 54 -7.73 -1.84 -5.17
N GLU A 55 -8.36 -1.96 -6.33
CA GLU A 55 -9.44 -1.08 -6.79
C GLU A 55 -10.62 -1.08 -5.83
N LYS A 56 -10.97 -2.25 -5.27
CA LYS A 56 -12.12 -2.38 -4.38
C LYS A 56 -11.82 -1.96 -2.95
N ALA A 57 -10.63 -2.24 -2.45
CA ALA A 57 -10.32 -2.10 -1.03
C ALA A 57 -9.46 -0.88 -0.69
N ILE A 58 -8.68 -0.35 -1.64
CA ILE A 58 -7.65 0.66 -1.37
C ILE A 58 -7.88 1.95 -2.14
N THR A 59 -8.29 1.91 -3.40
CA THR A 59 -8.58 3.13 -4.20
C THR A 59 -9.60 4.08 -3.53
N PRO A 60 -10.66 3.61 -2.87
CA PRO A 60 -11.57 4.49 -2.13
C PRO A 60 -10.92 5.22 -0.93
N HIS A 61 -9.75 4.73 -0.49
CA HIS A 61 -9.02 5.23 0.68
C HIS A 61 -7.59 5.65 0.30
N ALA A 62 -7.41 6.12 -0.95
CA ALA A 62 -6.11 6.58 -1.42
C ALA A 62 -5.58 7.74 -0.53
N PRO A 63 -4.28 7.73 -0.18
CA PRO A 63 -3.71 8.75 0.69
C PRO A 63 -3.77 10.12 0.01
N PHE A 64 -4.09 11.16 0.78
CA PHE A 64 -4.15 12.54 0.30
C PHE A 64 -2.79 13.06 -0.21
N LEU A 65 -1.69 12.60 0.39
CA LEU A 65 -0.32 12.95 -0.01
C LEU A 65 0.58 11.73 0.09
N LYS A 66 1.44 11.54 -0.92
CA LYS A 66 2.39 10.42 -0.99
C LYS A 66 3.80 10.96 -1.24
N PHE A 67 4.73 10.60 -0.36
CA PHE A 67 6.14 10.91 -0.52
C PHE A 67 6.90 9.67 -1.00
N LEU A 68 7.49 9.76 -2.18
CA LEU A 68 8.37 8.72 -2.72
C LEU A 68 9.83 9.17 -2.58
N PHE A 69 10.56 8.52 -1.69
CA PHE A 69 11.98 8.75 -1.52
C PHE A 69 12.77 7.85 -2.47
N GLY A 70 13.23 8.42 -3.58
CA GLY A 70 14.12 7.76 -4.55
C GLY A 70 15.59 7.99 -4.20
N HIS A 71 16.39 6.94 -4.32
CA HIS A 71 17.85 6.97 -4.22
C HIS A 71 18.45 6.28 -5.46
N ARG A 72 19.52 6.85 -6.02
CA ARG A 72 20.30 6.23 -7.11
C ARG A 72 21.02 5.01 -6.55
N THR A 73 20.66 3.81 -6.98
CA THR A 73 21.16 2.50 -6.49
C THR A 73 22.68 2.30 -6.55
N GLU A 74 23.43 3.26 -7.11
CA GLU A 74 24.87 3.23 -7.36
C GLU A 74 25.71 3.57 -6.12
N ALA A 75 25.12 4.14 -5.06
CA ALA A 75 25.84 4.63 -3.88
C ALA A 75 25.77 3.69 -2.65
N CYS A 76 25.21 2.48 -2.78
CA CYS A 76 25.13 1.48 -1.70
C CYS A 76 25.92 0.20 -1.97
N LEU A 77 26.94 0.24 -2.85
CA LEU A 77 27.92 -0.84 -3.02
C LEU A 77 29.26 -0.45 -2.38
#